data_AF-A0A5D2R1G9-F1
#
_entry.id   AF-A0A5D2R1G9-F1
#
_cell.length_a   1.000
_cell.length_b   1.000
_cell.length_c   1.000
_cell.angle_alpha   90.00
_cell.angle_beta   90.00
_cell.angle_gamma   90.00
#
_symmetry.space_group_name_H-M   'P 1'
#
loop_
_entity.id
_entity.type
_entity.pdbx_description
1 polymer ?
#
loop_
_entity_poly.entity_id
_entity_poly.type
_entity_poly.pdbx_seq_one_letter_code
_entity_poly.pdbx_strand_id
1 'polypeptide(L)'
;MHLEELIDIFLSHDWPFGIADYANCNNLFATKKPFKDEIQQGTLGCKPAAQLLEKLKPSYCFSAQLHCKFTAVVEHEEGGRVTKFLTLDNCLPGHKFLQDLMRFNTMKIGWQ
;
A
#
# COMPACT_ATOMS: atom_id res chain seq x y z
N MET A 1 15.02 16.79 9.73
CA MET A 1 13.89 16.98 8.81
C MET A 1 12.64 17.16 9.66
N HIS A 2 12.13 18.37 9.75
CA HIS A 2 10.85 18.69 10.37
C HIS A 2 9.89 18.95 9.20
N LEU A 3 8.84 18.16 9.09
CA LEU A 3 7.77 18.41 8.12
C LEU A 3 6.77 19.33 8.81
N GLU A 4 6.56 20.51 8.26
CA GLU A 4 5.63 21.51 8.80
C GLU A 4 4.17 21.14 8.48
N GLU A 5 3.97 20.34 7.43
CA GLU A 5 2.65 19.90 6.96
C GLU A 5 2.53 18.37 6.97
N LEU A 6 1.30 17.93 7.18
CA LEU A 6 0.95 16.52 7.19
C LEU A 6 1.04 15.94 5.79
N ILE A 7 1.76 14.83 5.63
CA ILE A 7 1.86 14.15 4.33
C ILE A 7 0.54 13.44 4.04
N ASP A 8 0.01 13.62 2.82
CA ASP A 8 -1.19 12.91 2.36
C ASP A 8 -0.87 11.64 1.58
N ILE A 9 0.21 11.65 0.79
CA ILE A 9 0.57 10.54 -0.09
C ILE A 9 2.03 10.15 0.14
N PHE A 10 2.25 8.87 0.41
CA PHE A 10 3.57 8.25 0.44
C PHE A 10 3.70 7.24 -0.70
N LEU A 11 4.81 7.28 -1.41
CA LEU A 11 5.13 6.35 -2.50
C LEU A 11 6.42 5.62 -2.16
N SER A 12 6.40 4.30 -2.25
CA SER A 12 7.60 3.47 -2.17
C SER A 12 7.61 2.45 -3.32
N HIS A 13 8.80 1.93 -3.64
CA HIS A 13 8.88 0.80 -4.56
C HIS A 13 8.50 -0.49 -3.82
N ASP A 14 9.23 -0.80 -2.76
CA ASP A 14 9.01 -1.97 -1.92
C ASP A 14 7.86 -1.74 -0.93
N TRP A 15 7.19 -2.81 -0.55
CA TRP A 15 6.14 -2.75 0.48
C TRP A 15 6.73 -2.43 1.85
N PRO A 16 6.05 -1.66 2.70
CA PRO A 16 6.41 -1.54 4.12
C PRO A 16 6.43 -2.92 4.77
N PHE A 17 7.50 -3.20 5.52
CA PHE A 17 7.59 -4.42 6.32
C PHE A 17 6.38 -4.55 7.26
N GLY A 18 5.78 -5.74 7.34
CA GLY A 18 4.61 -6.00 8.20
C GLY A 18 3.26 -5.49 7.67
N ILE A 19 3.21 -4.87 6.49
CA ILE A 19 1.94 -4.33 5.94
C ILE A 19 0.86 -5.41 5.73
N ALA A 20 1.26 -6.67 5.59
CA ALA A 20 0.38 -7.82 5.48
C ALA A 20 -0.50 -8.03 6.72
N ASP A 21 -0.03 -7.64 7.91
CA ASP A 21 -0.75 -7.80 9.17
C ASP A 21 -2.01 -6.91 9.25
N TYR A 22 -2.08 -5.89 8.38
CA TYR A 22 -3.17 -4.92 8.29
C TYR A 22 -4.21 -5.26 7.20
N ALA A 23 -4.19 -6.48 6.67
CA ALA A 23 -5.09 -6.91 5.60
C ALA A 23 -5.59 -8.35 5.75
N ASN A 24 -6.72 -8.63 5.11
CA ASN A 24 -7.16 -10.00 4.90
C ASN A 24 -6.34 -10.65 3.77
N CYS A 25 -5.30 -11.38 4.16
CA CYS A 25 -4.36 -12.01 3.23
C CYS A 25 -4.88 -13.29 2.56
N ASN A 26 -6.12 -13.72 2.79
CA ASN A 26 -6.66 -14.97 2.21
C ASN A 26 -6.54 -15.01 0.68
N ASN A 27 -6.86 -13.89 0.01
CA ASN A 27 -6.76 -13.77 -1.45
C ASN A 27 -5.30 -13.70 -1.93
N LEU A 28 -4.42 -13.07 -1.14
CA LEU A 28 -2.99 -12.99 -1.43
C LEU A 28 -2.35 -14.38 -1.40
N PHE A 29 -2.63 -15.16 -0.35
CA PHE A 29 -2.12 -16.51 -0.18
C PHE A 29 -2.69 -17.51 -1.17
N ALA A 30 -3.95 -17.34 -1.59
CA ALA A 30 -4.56 -18.16 -2.64
C ALA A 30 -3.85 -17.97 -4.00
N THR A 31 -3.38 -16.74 -4.28
CA THR A 31 -2.79 -16.40 -5.58
C THR A 31 -1.28 -16.62 -5.60
N LYS A 32 -0.58 -16.38 -4.48
CA LYS A 32 0.88 -16.44 -4.39
C LYS A 32 1.32 -17.11 -3.09
N LYS A 33 1.41 -18.44 -3.15
CA LYS A 33 1.80 -19.32 -2.03
C LYS A 33 3.13 -18.92 -1.34
N PRO A 34 4.21 -18.50 -2.04
CA PRO A 34 5.47 -18.12 -1.40
C PRO A 34 5.35 -16.93 -0.43
N PHE A 35 4.41 -16.01 -0.64
CA PHE A 35 4.26 -14.86 0.25
C PHE A 35 3.85 -15.25 1.66
N LYS A 36 3.15 -16.38 1.83
CA LYS A 36 2.82 -16.86 3.16
C LYS A 36 4.09 -17.17 3.96
N ASP A 37 5.04 -17.83 3.32
CA ASP A 37 6.30 -18.22 3.96
C ASP A 37 7.18 -16.98 4.20
N GLU A 38 7.27 -16.06 3.25
CA GLU A 38 8.04 -14.82 3.39
C GLU A 38 7.48 -13.88 4.49
N ILE A 39 6.15 -13.81 4.64
CA ILE A 39 5.52 -13.07 5.74
C ILE A 39 5.83 -13.74 7.08
N GLN A 40 5.67 -15.07 7.17
CA GLN A 40 5.96 -15.82 8.39
C GLN A 40 7.43 -15.76 8.81
N GLN A 41 8.35 -15.71 7.84
CA GLN A 41 9.79 -15.58 8.07
C GLN A 41 10.23 -14.13 8.31
N GLY A 42 9.33 -13.15 8.10
CA GLY A 42 9.67 -11.73 8.23
C GLY A 42 10.69 -11.28 7.19
N THR A 43 10.63 -11.81 5.97
CA THR A 43 11.49 -11.42 4.84
C THR A 43 10.76 -10.56 3.81
N LEU A 44 9.42 -10.51 3.86
CA LEU A 44 8.63 -9.66 2.97
C LEU A 44 8.63 -8.19 3.40
N GLY A 45 9.05 -7.31 2.49
CA GLY A 45 8.96 -5.86 2.63
C GLY A 45 10.20 -5.18 3.22
N CYS A 46 10.12 -3.86 3.36
CA CYS A 46 11.23 -2.97 3.66
C CYS A 46 11.04 -2.29 5.03
N LYS A 47 11.99 -2.52 5.95
CA LYS A 47 11.95 -1.97 7.33
C LYS A 47 12.03 -0.43 7.35
N PRO A 48 12.92 0.24 6.60
CA PRO A 48 12.91 1.70 6.49
C PRO A 48 11.56 2.27 6.01
N ALA A 49 10.91 1.61 5.05
CA ALA A 49 9.59 2.05 4.56
C ALA A 49 8.52 1.94 5.65
N ALA A 50 8.56 0.89 6.49
CA ALA A 50 7.66 0.77 7.64
C ALA A 50 7.89 1.88 8.68
N GLN A 51 9.15 2.19 9.00
CA GLN A 51 9.50 3.29 9.92
C GLN A 51 9.01 4.64 9.40
N LEU A 52 9.11 4.88 8.08
CA LEU A 52 8.57 6.08 7.46
C LEU A 52 7.04 6.09 7.49
N LEU A 53 6.38 4.98 7.22
CA LEU A 53 4.93 4.87 7.29
C LEU A 53 4.41 5.23 8.70
N GLU A 54 5.03 4.68 9.73
CA GLU A 54 4.70 4.95 11.14
C GLU A 54 4.94 6.40 11.55
N LYS A 55 6.04 7.00 11.06
CA LYS A 55 6.39 8.38 11.39
C LYS A 55 5.54 9.41 10.65
N LEU A 56 5.27 9.18 9.37
CA LEU A 56 4.63 10.14 8.48
C LEU A 56 3.10 10.06 8.52
N LYS A 57 2.55 8.89 8.84
CA LYS A 57 1.10 8.62 8.96
C LYS A 57 0.28 9.21 7.81
N PRO A 58 0.64 8.90 6.55
CA PRO A 58 0.01 9.50 5.39
C PRO A 58 -1.43 9.02 5.20
N SER A 59 -2.28 9.82 4.55
CA SER A 59 -3.65 9.38 4.21
C SER A 59 -3.64 8.16 3.25
N TYR A 60 -2.67 8.13 2.33
CA TYR A 60 -2.47 7.06 1.35
C TYR A 60 -1.01 6.63 1.25
N CYS A 61 -0.77 5.33 1.10
CA CYS A 61 0.54 4.76 0.82
C CYS A 61 0.44 3.83 -0.39
N PHE A 62 1.33 3.98 -1.36
CA PHE A 62 1.38 3.12 -2.53
C PHE A 62 2.73 2.43 -2.66
N SER A 63 2.70 1.12 -2.97
CA SER A 63 3.90 0.36 -3.29
C SER A 63 3.73 -0.51 -4.52
N ALA A 64 4.82 -0.80 -5.22
CA ALA A 64 4.82 -1.57 -6.46
C ALA A 64 5.46 -2.97 -6.24
N GLN A 65 6.19 -3.45 -7.26
CA GLN A 65 7.11 -4.60 -7.25
C GLN A 65 6.50 -6.00 -7.19
N LEU A 66 5.48 -6.22 -6.36
CA LEU A 66 5.00 -7.57 -6.08
C LEU A 66 3.96 -8.10 -7.08
N HIS A 67 3.58 -7.32 -8.11
CA HIS A 67 2.65 -7.69 -9.18
C HIS A 67 1.44 -8.47 -8.67
N CYS A 68 0.80 -7.95 -7.62
CA CYS A 68 -0.42 -8.50 -7.06
C CYS A 68 -1.31 -7.36 -6.58
N LYS A 69 -2.63 -7.55 -6.69
CA LYS A 69 -3.61 -6.64 -6.10
C LYS A 69 -3.71 -6.93 -4.61
N PHE A 70 -3.34 -5.97 -3.79
CA PHE A 70 -3.40 -6.04 -2.35
C PHE A 70 -3.67 -4.66 -1.78
N THR A 71 -4.47 -4.63 -0.71
CA THR A 71 -4.85 -3.42 -0.02
C THR A 71 -4.87 -3.68 1.47
N ALA A 72 -4.36 -2.73 2.25
CA ALA A 72 -4.36 -2.79 3.70
C ALA A 72 -4.84 -1.48 4.30
N VAL A 73 -5.30 -1.52 5.55
CA VAL A 73 -5.74 -0.34 6.30
C VAL A 73 -4.94 -0.28 7.59
N VAL A 74 -4.09 0.73 7.71
CA VAL A 74 -3.22 0.92 8.87
C VAL A 74 -3.83 1.98 9.77
N GLU A 75 -4.32 1.56 10.92
CA GLU A 75 -4.73 2.46 12.01
C GLU A 75 -3.49 2.73 12.87
N HIS A 76 -3.03 3.98 12.90
CA HIS A 76 -1.78 4.34 13.61
C HIS A 76 -1.99 4.48 15.13
N GLU A 77 -3.15 4.97 15.53
CA GLU A 77 -3.56 5.22 16.91
C GLU A 77 -5.07 5.00 17.03
N GLU A 78 -5.57 4.66 18.21
CA GLU A 78 -7.01 4.46 18.45
C GLU A 78 -7.78 5.76 18.20
N GLY A 79 -8.68 5.75 17.20
CA GLY A 79 -9.39 6.95 16.74
C GLY A 79 -8.52 7.98 16.00
N GLY A 80 -7.27 7.62 15.68
CA GLY A 80 -6.30 8.47 15.01
C GLY A 80 -6.38 8.43 13.49
N ARG A 81 -5.27 8.82 12.85
CA ARG A 81 -5.12 8.78 11.39
C ARG A 81 -5.09 7.34 10.88
N VAL A 82 -5.69 7.16 9.71
CA VAL A 82 -5.73 5.90 8.99
C VAL A 82 -4.99 6.05 7.66
N THR A 83 -4.04 5.16 7.39
CA THR A 83 -3.42 5.06 6.07
C THR A 83 -4.09 3.96 5.25
N LYS A 84 -4.51 4.31 4.05
CA LYS A 84 -4.94 3.34 3.04
C LYS A 84 -3.71 2.91 2.23
N PHE A 85 -3.33 1.64 2.35
CA PHE A 85 -2.25 1.07 1.57
C PHE A 85 -2.81 0.40 0.30
N LEU A 86 -2.22 0.71 -0.85
CA LEU A 86 -2.61 0.11 -2.12
C LEU A 86 -1.39 -0.30 -2.92
N THR A 87 -1.51 -1.43 -3.62
CA THR A 87 -0.45 -1.87 -4.51
C THR A 87 -0.68 -1.41 -5.93
N LEU A 88 0.41 -0.98 -6.54
CA LEU A 88 0.48 -0.62 -7.95
C LEU A 88 0.95 -1.83 -8.73
N ASP A 89 0.18 -2.22 -9.76
CA ASP A 89 0.58 -3.26 -10.72
C ASP A 89 1.41 -2.66 -11.88
N ASN A 90 1.86 -3.44 -12.85
CA ASN A 90 2.43 -2.84 -14.07
C ASN A 90 1.31 -2.29 -14.97
N CYS A 91 1.59 -1.20 -15.67
CA CYS A 91 0.73 -0.64 -16.73
C CYS A 91 0.70 -1.56 -17.97
N LEU A 92 0.26 -2.81 -17.82
CA LEU A 92 0.14 -3.75 -18.93
C LEU A 92 -1.16 -3.49 -19.70
N PRO A 93 -1.16 -3.60 -21.04
CA PRO A 93 -2.38 -3.51 -21.84
C PRO A 93 -3.46 -4.47 -21.32
N GLY A 94 -4.66 -3.94 -21.06
CA GLY A 94 -5.80 -4.73 -20.55
C GLY A 94 -5.89 -4.89 -19.03
N HIS A 95 -4.86 -4.47 -18.26
CA HIS A 95 -4.91 -4.48 -16.80
C HIS A 95 -5.50 -3.17 -16.27
N LYS A 96 -6.44 -3.28 -15.33
CA LYS A 96 -7.11 -2.15 -14.67
C LYS A 96 -6.20 -1.54 -13.59
N PHE A 97 -5.10 -0.94 -14.01
CA PHE A 97 -4.00 -0.49 -13.16
C PHE A 97 -4.37 0.58 -12.10
N LEU A 98 -5.31 1.48 -12.42
CA LEU A 98 -5.70 2.61 -11.55
C LEU A 98 -7.21 2.68 -11.23
N GLN A 99 -8.01 1.72 -11.67
CA GLN A 99 -9.49 1.85 -11.55
C GLN A 99 -9.99 1.75 -10.11
N ASP A 100 -9.25 1.10 -9.20
CA ASP A 100 -9.62 1.06 -7.79
C ASP A 100 -9.39 2.40 -7.08
N LEU A 101 -8.44 3.22 -7.56
CA LEU A 101 -8.21 4.57 -7.06
C LEU A 101 -9.34 5.52 -7.46
N MET A 102 -9.86 5.37 -8.68
CA MET A 102 -10.90 6.26 -9.24
C MET A 102 -12.32 5.98 -8.74
N ARG A 103 -12.53 4.96 -7.89
CA ARG A 103 -13.81 4.73 -7.20
C ARG A 103 -13.94 5.52 -5.90
N PHE A 104 -12.86 6.11 -5.40
CA PHE A 104 -12.89 7.03 -4.27
C PHE A 104 -12.79 8.46 -4.80
N ASN A 105 -13.96 9.06 -5.03
CA ASN A 105 -14.20 10.41 -5.56
C ASN A 105 -13.75 10.68 -7.00
N THR A 106 -14.67 11.26 -7.75
CA THR A 106 -14.51 11.88 -9.07
C THR A 106 -13.25 12.75 -9.18
N MET A 107 -12.16 12.19 -9.73
CA MET A 107 -11.20 12.96 -10.51
C MET A 107 -11.46 12.65 -11.98
N LYS A 108 -12.25 13.51 -12.63
CA LYS A 108 -12.27 13.61 -14.09
C LYS A 108 -10.91 14.15 -14.51
N ILE A 109 -10.02 13.26 -14.92
CA ILE A 109 -8.84 13.65 -15.68
C ILE A 109 -9.30 13.69 -17.14
N GLY A 110 -9.70 14.88 -17.59
CA GLY A 110 -10.00 15.11 -19.00
C GLY A 110 -8.71 15.11 -19.79
N TRP A 111 -8.61 14.20 -20.76
CA TRP A 111 -7.63 14.31 -21.83
C TRP A 111 -8.30 15.06 -22.98
N GLN A 112 -7.84 16.29 -23.24
CA GLN A 112 -7.91 16.88 -24.58
C GLN A 112 -6.72 16.38 -25.39
#